data_AF-A0A954WND0-F1
#
_entry.id   AF-A0A954WND0-F1
#
_cell.length_a   1.000
_cell.length_b   1.000
_cell.length_c   1.000
_cell.angle_alpha   90.00
_cell.angle_beta   90.00
_cell.angle_gamma   90.00
#
_symmetry.space_group_name_H-M   'P 1'
#
loop_
_entity.id
_entity.type
_entity.pdbx_description
1 polymer ?
#
loop_
_entity_poly.entity_id
_entity_poly.type
_entity_poly.pdbx_seq_one_letter_code
_entity_poly.pdbx_strand_id
1 'polypeptide(L)'
;SIDLKDSRPEPDLAWLKPGRYTNTRPRADQVLLLIEVADSSLSGDLTEKATLYAEFGVAEYWVVDVQGKCIHVFANPCENGFTHRRTAAKSETLSPACQPDAVLNLAELFI
;
A
#
# COMPACT_ATOMS: atom_id res chain seq x y z
N SER A 1 13.57 -12.72 23.82
CA SER A 1 12.87 -11.42 23.78
C SER A 1 13.42 -10.69 22.57
N ILE A 2 12.71 -10.70 21.44
CA ILE A 2 13.14 -9.95 20.26
C ILE A 2 12.57 -8.55 20.45
N ASP A 3 13.46 -7.60 20.77
CA ASP A 3 13.14 -6.19 20.92
C ASP A 3 12.88 -5.61 19.52
N LEU A 4 11.63 -5.72 19.03
CA LEU A 4 11.17 -5.26 17.71
C LEU A 4 10.90 -3.74 17.69
N LYS A 5 11.70 -2.93 18.40
CA LYS A 5 11.40 -1.51 18.56
C LYS A 5 11.53 -0.67 17.27
N ASP A 6 12.23 -1.14 16.23
CA ASP A 6 12.57 -0.26 15.09
C ASP A 6 12.44 -0.84 13.65
N SER A 7 11.94 -2.07 13.42
CA SER A 7 12.10 -2.72 12.10
C SER A 7 10.85 -2.78 11.20
N ARG A 8 9.74 -2.12 11.53
CA ARG A 8 8.55 -2.10 10.68
C ARG A 8 8.52 -0.78 9.88
N PRO A 9 8.46 -0.82 8.54
CA PRO A 9 8.35 0.40 7.75
C PRO A 9 7.06 1.15 8.14
N GLU A 10 7.17 2.47 8.27
CA GLU A 10 6.01 3.35 8.45
C GLU A 10 5.52 3.76 7.07
N PRO A 11 4.23 3.51 6.74
CA PRO A 11 3.70 3.87 5.45
C PRO A 11 3.48 5.37 5.33
N ASP A 12 3.63 5.92 4.13
CA ASP A 12 3.30 7.31 3.84
C ASP A 12 1.81 7.61 4.06
N LEU A 13 0.92 6.68 3.68
CA LEU A 13 -0.51 6.79 3.93
C LEU A 13 -1.15 5.43 4.23
N ALA A 14 -2.14 5.43 5.14
CA ALA A 14 -2.96 4.26 5.41
C ALA A 14 -4.43 4.63 5.55
N TRP A 15 -5.31 3.91 4.84
CA TRP A 15 -6.75 3.93 5.08
C TRP A 15 -7.08 2.83 6.07
N LEU A 16 -7.59 3.19 7.24
CA LEU A 16 -7.91 2.26 8.32
C LEU A 16 -9.42 1.97 8.38
N LYS A 17 -9.78 0.80 8.92
CA LYS A 17 -11.14 0.55 9.40
C LYS A 17 -11.51 1.61 10.45
N PRO A 18 -12.78 2.02 10.58
CA PRO A 18 -13.20 2.92 11.66
C PRO A 18 -12.84 2.34 13.03
N GLY A 19 -12.21 3.14 13.89
CA GLY A 19 -11.72 2.70 15.21
C GLY A 19 -11.05 3.80 16.01
N ARG A 20 -10.67 3.49 17.26
CA ARG A 20 -9.88 4.40 18.11
C ARG A 20 -8.40 4.04 18.01
N TYR A 21 -7.62 4.86 17.31
CA TYR A 21 -6.18 4.68 17.11
C TYR A 21 -5.32 5.69 17.86
N THR A 22 -5.87 6.38 18.87
CA THR A 22 -5.21 7.50 19.54
C THR A 22 -3.96 7.09 20.34
N ASN A 23 -3.93 5.86 20.87
CA ASN A 23 -2.85 5.38 21.75
C ASN A 23 -2.21 4.05 21.29
N THR A 24 -2.63 3.49 20.15
CA THR A 24 -2.15 2.19 19.66
C THR A 24 -2.02 2.22 18.15
N ARG A 25 -0.88 1.77 17.62
CA ARG A 25 -0.71 1.59 16.17
C ARG A 25 -1.72 0.56 15.66
N PRO A 26 -2.34 0.79 14.49
CA PRO A 26 -3.24 -0.18 13.88
C PRO A 26 -2.51 -1.48 13.61
N ARG A 27 -3.21 -2.61 13.79
CA ARG A 27 -2.77 -3.90 13.25
C ARG A 27 -2.99 -3.92 11.74
N ALA A 28 -2.18 -4.69 11.03
CA ALA A 28 -2.24 -4.74 9.57
C ALA A 28 -3.60 -5.22 9.02
N ASP A 29 -4.32 -6.10 9.73
CA ASP A 29 -5.69 -6.49 9.39
C ASP A 29 -6.75 -5.39 9.60
N GLN A 30 -6.35 -4.25 10.19
CA GLN A 30 -7.15 -3.03 10.29
C GLN A 30 -6.81 -2.01 9.20
N VAL A 31 -5.77 -2.25 8.40
CA VAL A 31 -5.40 -1.43 7.25
C VAL A 31 -6.15 -1.95 6.03
N LEU A 32 -7.04 -1.12 5.48
CA LEU A 32 -7.82 -1.41 4.28
C LEU A 32 -7.04 -1.13 3.01
N LEU A 33 -6.21 -0.09 3.02
CA LEU A 33 -5.30 0.29 1.96
C LEU A 33 -4.04 0.89 2.57
N LEU A 34 -2.88 0.45 2.12
CA LEU A 34 -1.59 1.05 2.45
C LEU A 34 -1.00 1.66 1.18
N ILE A 35 -0.46 2.87 1.26
CA ILE A 35 0.16 3.56 0.12
C ILE A 35 1.56 4.04 0.48
N GLU A 36 2.51 3.81 -0.41
CA GLU A 36 3.87 4.35 -0.38
C GLU A 36 4.11 5.20 -1.64
N VAL A 37 4.83 6.31 -1.49
CA VAL A 37 5.21 7.19 -2.60
C VAL A 37 6.69 7.01 -2.90
N ALA A 38 6.98 6.35 -4.02
CA ALA A 38 8.33 6.00 -4.42
C ALA A 38 8.90 7.00 -5.43
N ASP A 39 9.83 7.84 -4.97
CA ASP A 39 10.71 8.62 -5.86
C ASP A 39 12.04 7.88 -6.06
N SER A 40 12.76 7.56 -4.98
CA SER A 40 14.02 6.80 -5.01
C SER A 40 13.95 5.40 -4.38
N SER A 41 12.85 5.07 -3.73
CA SER A 41 12.65 3.84 -2.94
C SER A 41 11.99 2.69 -3.70
N LEU A 42 11.67 2.89 -4.99
CA LEU A 42 10.79 2.00 -5.78
C LEU A 42 11.16 0.52 -5.69
N SER A 43 12.44 0.17 -5.81
CA SER A 43 12.87 -1.24 -5.76
C SER A 43 12.49 -1.90 -4.42
N GLY A 44 12.71 -1.21 -3.30
CA GLY A 44 12.38 -1.72 -1.97
C GLY A 44 10.87 -1.81 -1.74
N ASP A 45 10.13 -0.80 -2.20
CA ASP A 45 8.67 -0.77 -2.10
C ASP A 45 8.00 -1.89 -2.90
N LEU A 46 8.57 -2.25 -4.06
CA LEU A 46 8.08 -3.32 -4.94
C LEU A 46 8.54 -4.74 -4.57
N THR A 47 9.47 -4.87 -3.62
CA THR A 47 10.05 -6.15 -3.20
C THR A 47 9.92 -6.37 -1.70
N GLU A 48 10.90 -5.93 -0.90
CA GLU A 48 10.99 -6.17 0.54
C GLU A 48 9.73 -5.72 1.29
N LYS A 49 9.26 -4.48 1.05
CA LYS A 49 8.04 -4.00 1.72
C LYS A 49 6.78 -4.72 1.24
N ALA A 50 6.68 -5.00 -0.06
CA ALA A 50 5.54 -5.73 -0.60
C ALA A 50 5.39 -7.12 0.04
N THR A 51 6.50 -7.85 0.20
CA THR A 51 6.51 -9.14 0.92
C THR A 51 6.09 -8.96 2.37
N LEU A 52 6.70 -8.01 3.08
CA LEU A 52 6.41 -7.77 4.50
C LEU A 52 4.95 -7.38 4.75
N TYR A 53 4.37 -6.51 3.91
CA TYR A 53 2.97 -6.10 4.05
C TYR A 53 2.00 -7.24 3.72
N ALA A 54 2.35 -8.13 2.79
CA ALA A 54 1.56 -9.33 2.54
C ALA A 54 1.60 -10.30 3.73
N GLU A 55 2.78 -10.54 4.33
CA GLU A 55 2.93 -11.37 5.53
C GLU A 55 2.12 -10.83 6.71
N PHE A 56 2.02 -9.51 6.83
CA PHE A 56 1.19 -8.88 7.85
C PHE A 56 -0.31 -8.90 7.52
N GLY A 57 -0.70 -9.29 6.31
CA GLY A 57 -2.09 -9.42 5.89
C GLY A 57 -2.75 -8.09 5.51
N VAL A 58 -1.98 -7.11 5.03
CA VAL A 58 -2.54 -5.87 4.47
C VAL A 58 -3.37 -6.23 3.24
N ALA A 59 -4.63 -5.81 3.22
CA ALA A 59 -5.58 -6.25 2.18
C ALA A 59 -5.20 -5.75 0.77
N GLU A 60 -4.77 -4.51 0.69
CA GLU A 60 -4.37 -3.84 -0.55
C GLU A 60 -3.21 -2.88 -0.29
N TYR A 61 -2.22 -2.91 -1.18
CA TYR A 61 -1.00 -2.12 -1.07
C TYR A 61 -0.70 -1.44 -2.41
N TRP A 62 -0.54 -0.12 -2.40
CA TRP A 62 -0.23 0.70 -3.57
C TRP A 62 1.15 1.32 -3.44
N VAL A 63 1.93 1.26 -4.53
CA VAL A 63 3.19 1.99 -4.66
C VAL A 63 3.02 3.01 -5.78
N VAL A 64 3.07 4.29 -5.44
CA VAL A 64 3.02 5.40 -6.39
C VAL A 64 4.43 5.62 -6.94
N ASP A 65 4.67 5.19 -8.18
CA ASP A 65 5.93 5.43 -8.88
C ASP A 65 5.89 6.83 -9.51
N VAL A 66 6.56 7.78 -8.85
CA VAL A 66 6.58 9.19 -9.26
C VAL A 66 7.31 9.37 -10.59
N GLN A 67 8.41 8.64 -10.80
CA GLN A 67 9.21 8.75 -12.01
C GLN A 67 8.55 8.05 -13.20
N GLY A 68 8.01 6.85 -12.98
CA GLY A 68 7.27 6.08 -13.99
C GLY A 68 5.86 6.59 -14.26
N LYS A 69 5.34 7.51 -13.43
CA LYS A 69 3.98 8.07 -13.51
C LYS A 69 2.90 6.99 -13.55
N CYS A 70 3.00 6.02 -12.64
CA CYS A 70 2.05 4.92 -12.54
C CYS A 70 1.86 4.48 -11.07
N ILE A 71 0.86 3.65 -10.82
CA ILE A 71 0.66 3.04 -9.52
C ILE A 71 0.75 1.52 -9.65
N HIS A 72 1.63 0.89 -8.88
CA HIS A 72 1.66 -0.55 -8.72
C HIS A 72 0.67 -0.95 -7.64
N VAL A 73 -0.27 -1.82 -7.99
CA VAL A 73 -1.34 -2.30 -7.11
C VAL A 73 -1.07 -3.75 -6.76
N PHE A 74 -1.02 -4.04 -5.47
CA PHE A 74 -0.87 -5.36 -4.89
C PHE A 74 -2.10 -5.70 -4.05
N ALA A 75 -2.66 -6.88 -4.23
CA ALA A 75 -3.85 -7.33 -3.50
C ALA A 75 -3.84 -8.85 -3.28
N ASN A 76 -4.78 -9.32 -2.46
CA ASN A 76 -4.93 -10.73 -2.10
C ASN A 76 -3.66 -11.30 -1.45
N PRO A 77 -3.30 -10.85 -0.23
CA PRO A 77 -2.11 -11.31 0.46
C PRO A 77 -2.19 -12.80 0.82
N CYS A 78 -1.04 -13.48 0.76
CA CYS A 78 -0.83 -14.82 1.29
C CYS A 78 0.56 -14.90 1.96
N GLU A 79 0.89 -16.06 2.52
CA GLU A 79 2.19 -16.29 3.18
C GLU A 79 3.40 -16.05 2.26
N ASN A 80 3.23 -16.18 0.94
CA ASN A 80 4.30 -16.00 -0.06
C ASN A 80 4.25 -14.63 -0.77
N GLY A 81 3.48 -13.66 -0.26
CA GLY A 81 3.33 -12.35 -0.88
C GLY A 81 1.92 -12.08 -1.41
N PHE A 82 1.78 -11.05 -2.23
CA PHE A 82 0.53 -10.72 -2.89
C PHE A 82 0.32 -11.58 -4.15
N THR A 83 -0.85 -12.22 -4.25
CA THR A 83 -1.17 -13.09 -5.40
C THR A 83 -1.71 -12.31 -6.59
N HIS A 84 -2.18 -11.08 -6.38
CA HIS A 84 -2.58 -10.18 -7.44
C HIS A 84 -1.65 -8.97 -7.48
N ARG A 85 -1.06 -8.72 -8.65
CA ARG A 85 -0.22 -7.55 -8.92
C ARG A 85 -0.57 -6.99 -10.29
N ARG A 86 -0.78 -5.68 -10.37
CA ARG A 86 -0.93 -4.96 -11.65
C ARG A 86 -0.33 -3.57 -11.58
N THR A 87 -0.14 -2.95 -12.73
CA THR A 87 0.26 -1.54 -12.84
C THR A 87 -0.89 -0.76 -13.46
N ALA A 88 -1.33 0.29 -12.80
CA ALA A 88 -2.31 1.26 -13.32
C ALA A 88 -1.55 2.43 -13.95
N ALA A 89 -1.74 2.65 -15.25
CA ALA A 89 -1.09 3.71 -15.99
C ALA A 89 -1.71 5.08 -15.69
N LYS A 90 -0.96 6.17 -15.91
CA LYS A 90 -1.44 7.56 -15.79
C LYS A 90 -2.79 7.83 -16.48
N SER A 91 -3.09 7.15 -17.59
CA SER A 91 -4.35 7.34 -18.33
C SER A 91 -5.57 6.67 -17.71
N GLU A 92 -5.39 5.89 -16.64
CA GLU A 92 -6.45 5.14 -15.99
C GLU A 92 -7.03 5.88 -14.79
N THR A 93 -8.21 5.41 -14.36
CA THR A 93 -8.76 5.70 -13.04
C THR A 93 -8.53 4.51 -12.12
N LEU A 94 -8.34 4.77 -10.83
CA LEU A 94 -8.09 3.75 -9.83
C LEU A 94 -8.97 3.99 -8.60
N SER A 95 -9.59 2.93 -8.08
CA SER A 95 -10.33 2.97 -6.81
C SER A 95 -9.79 1.88 -5.89
N PRO A 96 -9.73 2.12 -4.57
CA PRO A 96 -9.42 1.06 -3.62
C PRO A 96 -10.56 0.05 -3.53
N ALA A 97 -10.22 -1.22 -3.32
CA ALA A 97 -11.19 -2.30 -3.23
C ALA A 97 -12.18 -2.10 -2.06
N CYS A 98 -11.73 -1.45 -0.98
CA CYS A 98 -12.56 -1.16 0.19
C CYS A 98 -13.57 -0.02 -0.04
N GLN A 99 -13.37 0.82 -1.07
CA GLN A 99 -14.26 1.93 -1.42
C GLN A 99 -14.25 2.17 -2.94
N PRO A 100 -14.97 1.35 -3.74
CA PRO A 100 -14.96 1.42 -5.20
C PRO A 100 -15.41 2.77 -5.77
N ASP A 101 -16.23 3.51 -5.03
CA ASP A 101 -16.73 4.84 -5.43
C ASP A 101 -15.70 5.96 -5.20
N ALA A 102 -14.61 5.71 -4.47
CA ALA A 102 -13.51 6.67 -4.29
C ALA A 102 -12.56 6.61 -5.49
N VAL A 103 -13.02 7.15 -6.62
CA VAL A 103 -12.31 7.15 -7.89
C VAL A 103 -11.19 8.19 -7.89
N LEU A 104 -9.95 7.75 -8.12
CA LEU A 104 -8.78 8.59 -8.34
C LEU A 104 -8.45 8.63 -9.83
N ASN A 105 -8.46 9.83 -10.42
CA ASN A 105 -7.99 10.04 -11.79
C ASN A 105 -6.46 10.18 -11.80
N LEU A 106 -5.75 9.19 -12.34
CA LEU A 106 -4.28 9.19 -12.29
C LEU A 106 -3.67 10.26 -13.21
N ALA A 107 -4.43 10.76 -14.19
CA ALA A 107 -3.97 11.84 -15.06
C ALA A 107 -3.76 13.15 -14.29
N GLU A 108 -4.54 13.37 -13.23
CA GLU A 108 -4.48 14.55 -12.34
C GLU A 108 -3.44 14.40 -11.23
N LEU A 109 -3.09 13.16 -10.88
CA LEU A 109 -2.07 12.88 -9.86
C LEU A 109 -0.65 13.15 -10.38
N PHE A 110 -0.38 12.79 -11.64
CA PHE A 110 0.93 12.92 -12.26
C PHE A 110 0.96 14.06 -13.26
N ILE A 111 1.01 15.31 -12.79
CA ILE A 111 1.02 16.50 -13.66
C ILE A 111 2.32 16.58 -14.48
#